data_AF-A0A5C8BEA0-F1
#
_entry.id   AF-A0A5C8BEA0-F1
#
_cell.length_a   1.000
_cell.length_b   1.000
_cell.length_c   1.000
_cell.angle_alpha   90.00
_cell.angle_beta   90.00
_cell.angle_gamma   90.00
#
_symmetry.space_group_name_H-M   'P 1'
#
loop_
_entity.id
_entity.type
_entity.pdbx_description
1 polymer ?
#
loop_
_entity_poly.entity_id
_entity_poly.type
_entity_poly.pdbx_seq_one_letter_code
_entity_poly.pdbx_strand_id
1 'polypeptide(L)'
;MQQFTKAALDAVILYFKQNKLIEHKPEILIDEANKLWNQITQINSDDEKLNESYREFLWTNVITTNSDLEDAVVLEQLVPLWSASRGVKFAADKPIDEFYMEFELSWLWFLLASCASENSFDHTRVAKMRAIIRRYSNLPQIWLYLCQLDGDAIEAAYTF
;
A
#
# COMPACT_ATOMS: atom_id res chain seq x y z
N MET A 1 14.75 6.63 -3.72
CA MET A 1 13.53 6.57 -2.88
C MET A 1 12.34 6.58 -3.83
N GLN A 2 11.67 5.44 -4.01
CA GLN A 2 10.66 5.26 -5.06
C GLN A 2 9.35 5.91 -4.65
N GLN A 3 9.02 7.10 -5.17
CA GLN A 3 7.69 7.71 -5.00
C GLN A 3 6.61 6.85 -5.67
N PHE A 4 5.36 7.31 -5.63
CA PHE A 4 4.37 6.91 -6.62
C PHE A 4 4.89 7.29 -8.01
N THR A 5 5.71 6.42 -8.61
CA THR A 5 6.28 6.61 -9.94
C THR A 5 5.98 5.42 -10.82
N LYS A 6 5.84 5.69 -12.12
CA LYS A 6 5.75 4.64 -13.14
C LYS A 6 6.96 3.69 -13.09
N ALA A 7 8.15 4.20 -12.76
CA ALA A 7 9.35 3.39 -12.59
C ALA A 7 9.25 2.37 -11.44
N ALA A 8 8.65 2.75 -10.31
CA ALA A 8 8.39 1.83 -9.19
C ALA A 8 7.41 0.73 -9.61
N LEU A 9 6.37 1.10 -10.36
CA LEU A 9 5.42 0.12 -10.93
C LEU A 9 6.10 -0.84 -11.90
N ASP A 10 6.95 -0.33 -12.80
CA ASP A 10 7.67 -1.18 -13.75
C ASP A 10 8.64 -2.13 -13.04
N ALA A 11 9.24 -1.73 -11.92
CA ALA A 11 10.07 -2.60 -11.08
C ALA A 11 9.26 -3.73 -10.42
N VAL A 12 8.09 -3.43 -9.86
CA VAL A 12 7.17 -4.45 -9.31
C VAL A 12 6.72 -5.43 -10.40
N ILE A 13 6.36 -4.92 -11.57
CA ILE A 13 5.98 -5.75 -12.72
C ILE A 13 7.13 -6.66 -13.15
N LEU A 14 8.35 -6.13 -13.22
CA LEU A 14 9.54 -6.91 -13.57
C LEU A 14 9.78 -8.01 -12.54
N TYR A 15 9.64 -7.69 -11.25
CA TYR A 15 9.78 -8.62 -10.15
C TYR A 15 8.81 -9.80 -10.29
N PHE A 16 7.51 -9.56 -10.51
CA PHE A 16 6.52 -10.63 -10.69
C PHE A 16 6.78 -11.50 -11.93
N LYS A 17 7.33 -10.92 -13.01
CA LYS A 17 7.71 -11.70 -14.20
C LYS A 17 8.88 -12.64 -13.93
N GLN A 18 9.81 -12.24 -13.08
CA GLN A 18 11.03 -12.99 -12.75
C GLN A 18 10.76 -14.06 -11.69
N ASN A 19 9.99 -13.74 -10.65
CA ASN A 19 9.76 -14.59 -9.48
C ASN A 19 8.46 -15.41 -9.60
N LYS A 20 8.42 -16.27 -10.62
CA LYS A 20 7.28 -17.16 -10.88
C LYS A 20 7.11 -18.19 -9.74
N LEU A 21 6.17 -17.93 -8.83
CA LEU A 21 5.56 -19.01 -8.06
C LEU A 21 4.60 -19.76 -9.00
N ILE A 22 4.73 -21.09 -9.05
CA ILE A 22 4.24 -21.99 -10.12
C ILE A 22 2.71 -21.89 -10.34
N GLU A 23 1.96 -21.35 -9.38
CA GLU A 23 0.50 -21.27 -9.44
C GLU A 23 -0.07 -19.92 -9.92
N HIS A 24 0.70 -18.82 -9.84
CA HIS A 24 0.19 -17.50 -10.20
C HIS A 24 0.63 -17.12 -11.61
N LYS A 25 -0.34 -16.94 -12.51
CA LYS A 25 -0.12 -16.32 -13.82
C LYS A 25 0.40 -14.90 -13.58
N PRO A 26 1.66 -14.56 -13.93
CA PRO A 26 2.24 -13.25 -13.66
C PRO A 26 1.38 -12.09 -14.17
N GLU A 27 0.61 -12.34 -15.23
CA GLU A 27 -0.35 -11.39 -15.80
C GLU A 27 -1.39 -10.91 -14.78
N ILE A 28 -1.91 -11.79 -13.91
CA ILE A 28 -2.95 -11.40 -12.94
C ILE A 28 -2.33 -10.57 -11.80
N LEU A 29 -1.12 -10.90 -11.35
CA LEU A 29 -0.39 -10.10 -10.36
C LEU A 29 -0.05 -8.70 -10.90
N ILE A 30 0.30 -8.62 -12.19
CA ILE A 30 0.54 -7.35 -12.88
C ILE A 30 -0.76 -6.53 -12.95
N ASP A 31 -1.88 -7.15 -13.30
CA ASP A 31 -3.18 -6.46 -13.36
C ASP A 31 -3.57 -5.90 -11.99
N GLU A 32 -3.38 -6.67 -10.91
CA GLU A 32 -3.64 -6.21 -9.55
C GLU A 32 -2.68 -5.10 -9.10
N ALA A 33 -1.40 -5.16 -9.46
CA ALA A 33 -0.47 -4.06 -9.20
C ALA A 33 -0.88 -2.78 -9.92
N ASN A 34 -1.34 -2.88 -11.17
CA ASN A 34 -1.90 -1.74 -11.90
C ASN A 34 -3.18 -1.21 -11.25
N LYS A 35 -4.06 -2.08 -10.73
CA LYS A 35 -5.26 -1.65 -10.00
C LYS A 35 -4.90 -0.85 -8.74
N LEU A 36 -3.99 -1.38 -7.91
CA LEU A 36 -3.51 -0.68 -6.71
C LEU A 36 -2.89 0.67 -7.06
N TRP A 37 -2.02 0.68 -8.07
CA TRP A 37 -1.40 1.90 -8.58
C TRP A 37 -2.46 2.94 -8.98
N ASN A 38 -3.45 2.54 -9.77
CA ASN A 38 -4.52 3.43 -10.21
C ASN A 38 -5.33 3.98 -9.02
N GLN A 39 -5.69 3.13 -8.05
CA GLN A 39 -6.39 3.55 -6.83
C GLN A 39 -5.62 4.66 -6.10
N ILE A 40 -4.32 4.47 -5.93
CA ILE A 40 -3.46 5.42 -5.22
C ILE A 40 -3.32 6.74 -5.98
N THR A 41 -3.18 6.69 -7.31
CA THR A 41 -3.11 7.92 -8.11
C THR A 41 -4.42 8.73 -8.12
N GLN A 42 -5.53 8.10 -7.77
CA GLN A 42 -6.86 8.72 -7.66
C GLN A 42 -7.14 9.28 -6.26
N ILE A 43 -6.28 9.03 -5.27
CA ILE A 43 -6.38 9.63 -3.94
C ILE A 43 -6.35 11.17 -4.10
N ASN A 44 -7.33 11.80 -3.48
CA ASN A 44 -7.58 13.22 -3.57
C ASN A 44 -7.88 13.79 -2.18
N SER A 45 -7.77 15.10 -2.06
CA SER A 45 -7.84 15.80 -0.77
C SER A 45 -9.23 16.33 -0.42
N ASP A 46 -10.25 15.99 -1.22
CA ASP A 46 -11.61 16.55 -1.17
C ASP A 46 -11.72 18.07 -1.38
N ASP A 47 -10.56 18.73 -1.54
CA ASP A 47 -10.38 20.07 -2.09
C ASP A 47 -9.37 19.98 -3.23
N GLU A 48 -9.82 20.21 -4.47
CA GLU A 48 -8.99 20.04 -5.67
C GLU A 48 -7.68 20.86 -5.62
N LYS A 49 -7.71 22.04 -4.96
CA LYS A 49 -6.54 22.92 -4.84
C LYS A 49 -5.44 22.33 -3.94
N LEU A 50 -5.79 21.38 -3.10
CA LEU A 50 -4.87 20.75 -2.15
C LEU A 50 -4.35 19.39 -2.65
N ASN A 51 -4.85 18.86 -3.78
CA ASN A 51 -4.60 17.49 -4.23
C ASN A 51 -3.10 17.14 -4.32
N GLU A 52 -2.30 18.03 -4.89
CA GLU A 52 -0.85 17.83 -5.00
C GLU A 52 -0.18 17.83 -3.62
N SER A 53 -0.49 18.83 -2.80
CA SER A 53 0.07 18.93 -1.44
C SER A 53 -0.32 17.75 -0.57
N TYR A 54 -1.51 17.20 -0.78
CA TYR A 54 -1.99 16.04 -0.06
C TYR A 54 -1.25 14.76 -0.45
N ARG A 55 -1.07 14.52 -1.74
CA ARG A 55 -0.31 13.36 -2.22
C ARG A 55 1.15 13.42 -1.75
N GLU A 56 1.77 14.59 -1.78
CA GLU A 56 3.11 14.81 -1.21
C GLU A 56 3.14 14.56 0.30
N PHE A 57 2.13 15.04 1.02
CA PHE A 57 1.99 14.83 2.46
C PHE A 57 1.84 13.35 2.79
N LEU A 58 0.92 12.62 2.14
CA LEU A 58 0.76 11.18 2.32
C LEU A 58 2.06 10.45 2.04
N TRP A 59 2.69 10.74 0.89
CA TRP A 59 3.93 10.09 0.51
C TRP A 59 5.06 10.33 1.51
N THR A 60 5.21 11.58 1.97
CA THR A 60 6.22 11.95 2.97
C THR A 60 6.02 11.19 4.27
N ASN A 61 4.79 11.07 4.75
CA ASN A 61 4.53 10.33 5.99
C ASN A 61 4.74 8.82 5.81
N VAL A 62 4.39 8.27 4.65
CA VAL A 62 4.63 6.85 4.34
C VAL A 62 6.12 6.51 4.39
N ILE A 63 6.98 7.31 3.76
CA ILE A 63 8.43 7.04 3.75
C ILE A 63 9.10 7.22 5.12
N THR A 64 8.57 8.11 5.98
CA THR A 64 9.10 8.32 7.33
C THR A 64 8.55 7.32 8.33
N THR A 65 7.46 6.64 7.99
CA THR A 65 6.89 5.59 8.83
C THR A 65 7.76 4.35 8.70
N ASN A 66 8.34 3.94 9.82
CA ASN A 66 9.13 2.72 9.87
C ASN A 66 8.22 1.50 9.56
N SER A 67 8.63 0.71 8.57
CA SER A 67 7.91 -0.48 8.09
C SER A 67 7.67 -1.53 9.16
N ASP A 68 8.45 -1.51 10.24
CA ASP A 68 8.45 -2.53 11.28
C ASP A 68 7.56 -2.14 12.48
N LEU A 69 7.00 -0.93 12.50
CA LEU A 69 6.12 -0.46 13.57
C LEU A 69 4.78 -1.20 13.54
N GLU A 70 4.28 -1.63 14.69
CA GLU A 70 2.92 -2.19 14.81
C GLU A 70 1.84 -1.20 14.37
N ASP A 71 0.72 -1.70 13.83
CA ASP A 71 -0.38 -0.88 13.28
C ASP A 71 -0.94 0.09 14.34
N ALA A 72 -1.01 -0.32 15.61
CA ALA A 72 -1.44 0.54 16.72
C ALA A 72 -0.51 1.75 16.92
N VAL A 73 0.81 1.54 16.81
CA VAL A 73 1.81 2.61 16.96
C VAL A 73 1.75 3.56 15.76
N VAL A 74 1.49 3.04 14.56
CA VAL A 74 1.29 3.86 13.36
C VAL A 74 0.05 4.74 13.54
N LEU A 75 -1.07 4.20 14.04
CA LEU A 75 -2.28 4.97 14.33
C LEU A 75 -2.03 6.11 15.32
N GLU A 76 -1.28 5.86 16.40
CA GLU A 76 -0.92 6.88 17.39
C GLU A 76 -0.10 8.03 16.77
N GLN A 77 0.69 7.77 15.73
CA GLN A 77 1.43 8.79 14.98
C GLN A 77 0.55 9.54 13.97
N LEU A 78 -0.40 8.85 13.35
CA LEU A 78 -1.25 9.41 12.31
C LEU A 78 -2.34 10.35 12.84
N VAL A 79 -2.89 10.09 14.02
CA VAL A 79 -3.96 10.94 14.60
C VAL A 79 -3.51 12.40 14.80
N PRO A 80 -2.34 12.70 15.41
CA PRO A 80 -1.83 14.07 15.51
C PRO A 80 -1.56 14.70 14.14
N LEU A 81 -0.99 13.94 13.19
CA LEU A 81 -0.69 14.42 11.84
C LEU A 81 -1.97 14.81 11.09
N TRP A 82 -3.00 13.98 11.15
CA TRP A 82 -4.31 14.26 10.59
C TRP A 82 -4.88 15.54 11.21
N SER A 83 -4.93 15.61 12.53
CA SER A 83 -5.53 16.75 13.23
C SER A 83 -4.84 18.08 12.88
N ALA A 84 -3.51 18.09 12.77
CA ALA A 84 -2.73 19.30 12.48
C ALA A 84 -2.78 19.73 11.00
N SER A 85 -3.10 18.81 10.09
CA SER A 85 -3.02 19.03 8.64
C SER A 85 -4.37 19.34 7.98
N ARG A 86 -5.48 19.14 8.69
CA ARG A 86 -6.84 19.50 8.24
C ARG A 86 -6.96 20.97 7.89
N GLY A 87 -7.56 21.26 6.73
CA GLY A 87 -7.72 22.61 6.19
C GLY A 87 -6.44 23.23 5.62
N VAL A 88 -5.31 22.52 5.69
CA VAL A 88 -4.00 22.98 5.20
C VAL A 88 -3.48 22.07 4.09
N LYS A 89 -3.53 20.75 4.31
CA LYS A 89 -3.08 19.73 3.36
C LYS A 89 -4.23 19.01 2.68
N PHE A 90 -5.40 19.01 3.28
CA PHE A 90 -6.63 18.42 2.77
C PHE A 90 -7.84 19.09 3.40
N ALA A 91 -9.05 18.77 2.92
CA ALA A 91 -10.28 19.38 3.40
C ALA A 91 -10.42 19.30 4.93
N ALA A 92 -10.95 20.36 5.55
CA ALA A 92 -11.05 20.48 7.00
C ALA A 92 -12.00 19.44 7.63
N ASP A 93 -12.93 18.92 6.84
CA ASP A 93 -13.94 17.93 7.20
C ASP A 93 -13.58 16.50 6.76
N LYS A 94 -12.39 16.26 6.18
CA LYS A 94 -11.97 14.91 5.77
C LYS A 94 -11.99 13.94 6.96
N PRO A 95 -12.77 12.85 6.88
CA PRO A 95 -12.85 11.85 7.94
C PRO A 95 -11.50 11.21 8.25
N ILE A 96 -11.25 10.89 9.52
CA ILE A 96 -10.00 10.23 9.92
C ILE A 96 -9.88 8.82 9.34
N ASP A 97 -10.99 8.09 9.25
CA ASP A 97 -11.01 6.72 8.70
C ASP A 97 -10.63 6.71 7.22
N GLU A 98 -11.07 7.73 6.48
CA GLU A 98 -10.72 7.90 5.06
C GLU A 98 -9.25 8.27 4.90
N PHE A 99 -8.74 9.21 5.71
CA PHE A 99 -7.32 9.54 5.76
C PHE A 99 -6.45 8.30 6.06
N TYR A 100 -6.87 7.48 7.03
CA TYR A 100 -6.16 6.27 7.41
C TYR A 100 -6.16 5.23 6.30
N MET A 101 -7.30 4.99 5.66
CA MET A 101 -7.39 4.09 4.50
C MET A 101 -6.45 4.53 3.37
N GLU A 102 -6.44 5.80 3.02
CA GLU A 102 -5.59 6.35 1.96
C GLU A 102 -4.10 6.25 2.31
N PHE A 103 -3.75 6.48 3.58
CA PHE A 103 -2.41 6.23 4.09
C PHE A 103 -2.04 4.75 3.97
N GLU A 104 -2.90 3.81 4.40
CA GLU A 104 -2.59 2.38 4.33
C GLU A 104 -2.46 1.88 2.90
N LEU A 105 -3.30 2.32 1.96
CA LEU A 105 -3.16 1.98 0.54
C LEU A 105 -1.84 2.50 -0.02
N SER A 106 -1.45 3.72 0.36
CA SER A 106 -0.16 4.31 0.02
C SER A 106 1.01 3.52 0.61
N TRP A 107 0.87 3.05 1.84
CA TRP A 107 1.88 2.27 2.55
C TRP A 107 2.00 0.86 1.97
N LEU A 108 0.88 0.21 1.62
CA LEU A 108 0.85 -1.07 0.90
C LEU A 108 1.68 -1.00 -0.39
N TRP A 109 1.52 0.08 -1.16
CA TRP A 109 2.34 0.28 -2.35
C TRP A 109 3.82 0.46 -2.03
N PHE A 110 4.15 1.27 -1.04
CA PHE A 110 5.53 1.47 -0.61
C PHE A 110 6.19 0.16 -0.17
N LEU A 111 5.50 -0.64 0.62
CA LEU A 111 5.97 -1.96 1.06
C LEU A 111 6.16 -2.90 -0.13
N LEU A 112 5.19 -2.97 -1.04
CA LEU A 112 5.29 -3.83 -2.22
C LEU A 112 6.47 -3.43 -3.12
N ALA A 113 6.63 -2.14 -3.40
CA ALA A 113 7.68 -1.62 -4.26
C ALA A 113 9.07 -1.75 -3.63
N SER A 114 9.20 -1.52 -2.32
CA SER A 114 10.46 -1.72 -1.59
C SER A 114 10.86 -3.20 -1.55
N CYS A 115 9.95 -4.09 -1.17
CA CYS A 115 10.21 -5.53 -1.16
C CYS A 115 10.58 -6.08 -2.55
N ALA A 116 9.88 -5.65 -3.60
CA ALA A 116 10.21 -6.03 -4.98
C ALA A 116 11.59 -5.52 -5.42
N SER A 117 11.96 -4.30 -5.04
CA SER A 117 13.26 -3.70 -5.38
C SER A 117 14.42 -4.32 -4.60
N GLU A 118 14.18 -4.67 -3.34
CA GLU A 118 15.15 -5.34 -2.46
C GLU A 118 15.23 -6.84 -2.72
N ASN A 119 14.29 -7.40 -3.50
CA ASN A 119 14.08 -8.84 -3.65
C ASN A 119 13.98 -9.54 -2.29
N SER A 120 13.30 -8.91 -1.34
CA SER A 120 13.21 -9.35 0.05
C SER A 120 11.81 -9.10 0.60
N PHE A 121 11.11 -10.19 0.89
CA PHE A 121 9.81 -10.19 1.54
C PHE A 121 9.95 -10.88 2.89
N ASP A 122 10.20 -10.11 3.95
CA ASP A 122 10.19 -10.66 5.32
C ASP A 122 8.75 -10.78 5.85
N HIS A 123 8.61 -11.66 6.84
CA HIS A 123 7.34 -12.01 7.46
C HIS A 123 6.58 -10.79 8.01
N THR A 124 7.27 -9.80 8.58
CA THR A 124 6.63 -8.61 9.16
C THR A 124 5.98 -7.76 8.07
N ARG A 125 6.72 -7.45 7.00
CA ARG A 125 6.20 -6.67 5.86
C ARG A 125 5.13 -7.45 5.10
N VAL A 126 5.28 -8.76 4.94
CA VAL A 126 4.27 -9.65 4.32
C VAL A 126 2.96 -9.64 5.10
N ALA A 127 3.01 -9.84 6.43
CA ALA A 127 1.82 -9.82 7.29
C ALA A 127 1.07 -8.48 7.20
N LYS A 128 1.81 -7.35 7.18
CA LYS A 128 1.24 -6.01 7.01
C LYS A 128 0.52 -5.83 5.69
N MET A 129 1.19 -6.16 4.57
CA MET A 129 0.58 -6.05 3.25
C MET A 129 -0.69 -6.91 3.17
N ARG A 130 -0.67 -8.12 3.71
CA ARG A 130 -1.85 -9.01 3.76
C ARG A 130 -3.01 -8.40 4.56
N ALA A 131 -2.70 -7.80 5.71
CA ALA A 131 -3.70 -7.16 6.56
C ALA A 131 -4.36 -5.96 5.88
N ILE A 132 -3.56 -5.09 5.24
CA ILE A 132 -4.06 -3.92 4.50
C ILE A 132 -4.95 -4.35 3.33
N ILE A 133 -4.50 -5.33 2.52
CA ILE A 133 -5.32 -5.83 1.40
C ILE A 133 -6.65 -6.34 1.92
N ARG A 134 -6.65 -7.16 2.99
CA ARG A 134 -7.88 -7.69 3.58
C ARG A 134 -8.85 -6.60 4.06
N ARG A 135 -8.34 -5.46 4.54
CA ARG A 135 -9.18 -4.34 5.02
C ARG A 135 -9.74 -3.50 3.87
N TYR A 136 -8.92 -3.15 2.88
CA TYR A 136 -9.19 -2.00 2.02
C TYR A 136 -9.06 -2.26 0.52
N SER A 137 -8.59 -3.44 0.09
CA SER A 137 -8.33 -3.66 -1.34
C SER A 137 -8.77 -5.02 -1.85
N ASN A 138 -9.21 -5.05 -3.11
CA ASN A 138 -9.61 -6.27 -3.79
C ASN A 138 -8.43 -6.77 -4.66
N LEU A 139 -7.36 -7.23 -4.00
CA LEU A 139 -6.14 -7.77 -4.62
C LEU A 139 -5.91 -9.23 -4.19
N PRO A 140 -6.82 -10.15 -4.55
CA PRO A 140 -6.76 -11.52 -4.07
C PRO A 140 -5.51 -12.26 -4.53
N GLN A 141 -5.01 -12.03 -5.74
CA GLN A 141 -3.83 -12.74 -6.23
C GLN A 141 -2.54 -12.24 -5.58
N ILE A 142 -2.40 -10.93 -5.36
CA ILE A 142 -1.29 -10.38 -4.59
C ILE A 142 -1.36 -10.91 -3.14
N TRP A 143 -2.56 -10.99 -2.55
CA TRP A 143 -2.71 -11.55 -1.21
C TRP A 143 -2.29 -13.03 -1.14
N LEU A 144 -2.72 -13.85 -2.10
CA LEU A 144 -2.33 -15.27 -2.18
C LEU A 144 -0.82 -15.42 -2.41
N TYR A 145 -0.26 -14.61 -3.30
CA TYR A 145 1.18 -14.56 -3.55
C TYR A 145 1.96 -14.29 -2.26
N LEU A 146 1.51 -13.31 -1.46
CA LEU A 146 2.10 -12.99 -0.17
C LEU A 146 1.99 -14.15 0.84
N CYS A 147 0.87 -14.90 0.84
CA CYS A 147 0.74 -16.09 1.70
C CYS A 147 1.76 -17.18 1.33
N GLN A 148 1.96 -17.41 0.02
CA GLN A 148 2.93 -18.39 -0.45
C GLN A 148 4.36 -18.04 -0.04
N LEU A 149 4.72 -16.75 -0.05
CA LEU A 149 6.04 -16.28 0.38
C LEU A 149 6.32 -16.55 1.86
N ASP A 150 5.30 -16.50 2.71
CA ASP A 150 5.42 -16.75 4.15
C ASP A 150 5.47 -18.26 4.49
N GLY A 151 5.20 -19.13 3.51
CA GLY A 151 5.02 -20.56 3.75
C GLY A 151 3.72 -20.89 4.49
N ASP A 152 2.80 -19.91 4.58
CA ASP A 152 1.49 -20.10 5.19
C ASP A 152 0.66 -21.08 4.35
N ALA A 153 -0.01 -22.02 5.02
CA ALA A 153 -1.02 -22.83 4.38
C ALA A 153 -2.10 -21.89 3.81
N ILE A 154 -2.35 -21.99 2.50
CA ILE A 154 -3.46 -21.29 1.85
C ILE A 154 -4.75 -21.95 2.36
N GLU A 155 -5.19 -21.57 3.56
CA GLU A 155 -6.55 -21.86 3.98
C GLU A 155 -7.47 -21.04 3.09
N ALA A 156 -8.38 -21.73 2.40
CA ALA A 156 -9.37 -21.17 1.48
C ALA A 156 -10.42 -20.26 2.16
N ALA A 157 -10.03 -19.52 3.20
CA ALA A 157 -10.84 -18.60 3.99
C ALA A 157 -10.82 -17.17 3.43
N TYR A 158 -10.29 -16.97 2.22
CA TYR A 158 -10.34 -15.68 1.53
C TYR A 158 -11.71 -15.52 0.85
N THR A 159 -12.68 -15.00 1.60
CA THR A 159 -13.98 -14.58 1.09
C THR A 159 -14.09 -13.06 1.20
N PHE A 160 -14.29 -12.39 0.06
CA PHE A 160 -14.66 -10.97 -0.01
C PHE A 160 -16.10 -10.74 0.43
#